data_AF-A0A1G0XDY9-F1
#
_entry.id   AF-A0A1G0XDY9-F1
#
_cell.length_a   1.000
_cell.length_b   1.000
_cell.length_c   1.000
_cell.angle_alpha   90.00
_cell.angle_beta   90.00
_cell.angle_gamma   90.00
#
_symmetry.space_group_name_H-M   'P 1'
#
loop_
_entity.id
_entity.type
_entity.pdbx_description
1 polymer ?
#
loop_
_entity_poly.entity_id
_entity_poly.type
_entity_poly.pdbx_seq_one_letter_code
_entity_poly.pdbx_strand_id
1 'polypeptide(L)'
;MFKAKVIIKRRPSILDPQGKAVEKGAELLGLTNIKDTRIGKYIEFSVDAENKIDAEKEVNDYCKKLLANPIMEDYEFSLEEVE
;
A
#
# COMPACT_ATOMS: atom_id res chain seq x y z
N MET A 1 -10.08 -17.80 -9.59
CA MET A 1 -9.28 -17.24 -8.47
C MET A 1 -8.86 -15.84 -8.86
N PHE A 2 -8.60 -14.93 -7.92
CA PHE A 2 -8.12 -13.58 -8.22
C PHE A 2 -6.79 -13.30 -7.52
N LYS A 3 -5.87 -12.64 -8.23
CA LYS A 3 -4.64 -12.09 -7.67
C LYS A 3 -4.90 -10.65 -7.27
N ALA A 4 -4.73 -10.36 -5.98
CA ALA A 4 -4.83 -9.01 -5.43
C ALA A 4 -3.45 -8.37 -5.32
N LYS A 5 -3.37 -7.09 -5.71
CA LYS A 5 -2.20 -6.22 -5.53
C LYS A 5 -2.66 -5.01 -4.71
N VAL A 6 -2.11 -4.84 -3.52
CA VAL A 6 -2.51 -3.80 -2.56
C VAL A 6 -1.33 -2.87 -2.28
N ILE A 7 -1.58 -1.57 -2.37
CA ILE A 7 -0.64 -0.54 -1.94
C ILE A 7 -1.21 0.12 -0.69
N ILE A 8 -0.41 0.17 0.38
CA ILE A 8 -0.75 0.84 1.64
C ILE A 8 0.17 2.03 1.84
N LYS A 9 -0.40 3.21 2.07
CA LYS A 9 0.33 4.48 2.23
C LYS A 9 -0.11 5.14 3.53
N ARG A 10 0.83 5.72 4.29
CA ARG A 10 0.45 6.61 5.40
C ARG A 10 -0.31 7.82 4.86
N ARG A 11 -1.40 8.20 5.53
CA ARG A 11 -2.17 9.42 5.23
C ARG A 11 -1.23 10.64 5.11
N PRO A 12 -1.48 11.61 4.22
CA PRO A 12 -0.58 12.75 4.02
C PRO A 12 -0.31 13.56 5.29
N SER A 13 -1.30 13.68 6.18
CA SER A 13 -1.20 14.35 7.48
C SER A 13 -0.37 13.60 8.53
N ILE A 14 -0.04 12.34 8.27
CA ILE A 14 0.77 11.50 9.15
C ILE A 14 2.22 11.51 8.65
N LEU A 15 3.13 11.86 9.56
CA LEU A 15 4.57 11.82 9.31
C LEU A 15 5.00 10.40 8.94
N ASP A 16 5.83 10.27 7.92
CA ASP A 16 6.50 9.02 7.57
C ASP A 16 8.00 9.10 7.92
N PRO A 17 8.43 8.54 9.08
CA PRO A 17 9.82 8.58 9.49
C PRO A 17 10.76 7.84 8.53
N GLN A 18 10.26 6.78 7.86
CA GLN A 18 11.08 5.99 6.93
C GLN A 18 11.40 6.81 5.68
N GLY A 19 10.37 7.42 5.07
CA GLY A 19 10.54 8.34 3.95
C GLY A 19 11.50 9.50 4.27
N LYS A 20 11.38 10.11 5.45
CA LYS A 20 12.30 11.18 5.87
C LYS A 20 13.73 10.71 6.10
N ALA A 21 13.93 9.51 6.63
CA ALA A 21 15.27 8.94 6.75
C ALA A 21 15.92 8.69 5.37
N VAL A 22 15.14 8.19 4.40
CA VAL A 22 15.63 7.95 3.03
C VAL A 22 15.90 9.27 2.29
N GLU A 23 15.04 10.28 2.44
CA GLU A 23 15.25 11.62 1.87
C GLU A 23 16.57 12.23 2.39
N LYS A 24 16.84 12.12 3.70
CA LYS A 24 18.12 12.53 4.28
C LYS A 24 19.31 11.73 3.71
N GLY A 25 19.13 10.43 3.50
CA GLY A 25 20.13 9.60 2.83
C GLY A 25 20.43 10.07 1.40
N ALA A 26 19.40 10.46 0.65
CA ALA A 26 19.55 11.01 -0.70
C ALA A 26 20.36 12.32 -0.69
N GLU A 27 20.09 13.21 0.27
CA GLU A 27 20.87 14.45 0.43
C GLU A 27 22.36 14.19 0.71
N LEU A 28 22.68 13.22 1.56
CA LEU A 28 24.08 12.82 1.85
C LEU A 28 24.81 12.26 0.62
N LEU A 29 24.06 11.69 -0.34
CA LEU A 29 24.58 11.22 -1.63
C LEU A 29 24.65 12.32 -2.70
N GLY A 30 24.31 13.57 -2.35
CA GLY A 30 24.30 14.71 -3.28
C GLY A 30 23.04 14.81 -4.13
N LEU A 31 22.02 13.98 -3.90
CA LEU A 31 20.73 14.02 -4.61
C LEU A 31 19.81 15.07 -3.98
N THR A 32 20.12 16.35 -4.20
CA THR A 32 19.46 17.48 -3.52
C THR A 32 18.08 17.84 -4.08
N ASN A 33 17.68 17.26 -5.22
CA ASN A 33 16.40 17.50 -5.88
C ASN A 33 15.29 16.49 -5.49
N ILE A 34 15.60 15.51 -4.62
CA ILE A 34 14.60 14.55 -4.13
C ILE A 34 13.94 15.12 -2.88
N LYS A 35 12.61 15.22 -2.89
CA LYS A 35 11.79 15.80 -1.81
C LYS A 35 10.52 14.99 -1.59
N ASP A 36 9.97 15.08 -0.39
CA ASP A 36 8.73 14.42 0.04
C ASP A 36 8.69 12.92 -0.23
N THR A 37 9.82 12.25 0.05
CA THR A 37 9.90 10.79 -0.07
C THR A 37 8.94 10.16 0.94
N ARG A 38 8.06 9.28 0.47
CA ARG A 38 7.17 8.47 1.30
C ARG A 38 7.35 7.01 0.98
N ILE A 39 7.37 6.19 2.03
CA ILE A 39 7.50 4.74 1.92
C ILE A 39 6.17 4.10 2.31
N GLY A 40 5.66 3.27 1.40
CA GLY A 40 4.46 2.47 1.59
C GLY A 40 4.76 0.99 1.55
N LYS A 41 3.71 0.18 1.70
CA LYS A 41 3.79 -1.28 1.55
C LYS A 41 3.15 -1.66 0.22
N TYR A 42 3.76 -2.60 -0.48
CA TYR A 42 3.16 -3.31 -1.61
C TYR A 42 2.94 -4.76 -1.19
N ILE A 43 1.72 -5.27 -1.31
CA ILE A 43 1.32 -6.58 -0.81
C ILE A 43 0.57 -7.31 -1.93
N GLU A 44 0.94 -8.56 -2.16
CA GLU A 44 0.26 -9.42 -3.13
C GLU A 44 -0.22 -10.70 -2.47
N PHE A 45 -1.43 -11.13 -2.83
CA PHE A 45 -1.99 -12.39 -2.38
C PHE A 45 -3.05 -12.89 -3.35
N SER A 46 -3.42 -14.17 -3.25
CA SER A 46 -4.53 -14.74 -4.01
C SER A 46 -5.78 -14.78 -3.13
N VAL A 47 -6.95 -14.60 -3.75
CA VAL A 47 -8.26 -14.74 -3.12
C VAL A 47 -9.14 -15.65 -3.97
N ASP A 48 -9.71 -16.66 -3.33
CA ASP A 48 -10.71 -17.52 -3.93
C ASP A 48 -12.09 -16.87 -3.78
N ALA A 49 -12.75 -16.62 -4.91
CA ALA A 49 -14.06 -16.00 -4.97
C ALA A 49 -14.78 -16.42 -6.27
N GLU A 50 -16.10 -16.46 -6.24
CA GLU A 50 -16.94 -16.88 -7.37
C GLU A 50 -16.95 -15.87 -8.51
N ASN A 51 -16.78 -14.58 -8.18
CA ASN A 51 -16.76 -13.48 -9.13
C ASN A 51 -15.94 -12.31 -8.57
N LYS A 52 -15.72 -11.30 -9.42
CA LYS A 52 -14.92 -10.12 -9.07
C LYS A 52 -15.51 -9.31 -7.92
N ILE A 53 -16.82 -9.20 -7.80
CA ILE A 53 -17.48 -8.39 -6.75
C ILE A 53 -17.20 -9.01 -5.38
N ASP A 54 -17.30 -10.33 -5.27
CA ASP A 54 -16.99 -11.04 -4.03
C ASP A 54 -15.50 -10.93 -3.69
N ALA A 55 -14.62 -11.06 -4.68
CA ALA A 55 -13.18 -10.85 -4.49
C ALA A 55 -12.84 -9.43 -3.98
N GLU A 56 -13.48 -8.40 -4.55
CA GLU A 56 -13.31 -7.01 -4.12
C GLU A 56 -13.75 -6.82 -2.67
N LYS A 57 -14.88 -7.42 -2.28
CA LYS A 57 -15.38 -7.36 -0.91
C LYS A 57 -14.42 -8.02 0.07
N GLU A 58 -13.94 -9.23 -0.21
CA GLU A 58 -13.01 -9.96 0.65
C GLU A 58 -11.67 -9.23 0.81
N VAL A 59 -11.11 -8.74 -0.29
CA VAL A 59 -9.85 -7.98 -0.28
C VAL A 59 -10.00 -6.69 0.51
N ASN A 60 -11.11 -5.96 0.31
CA ASN A 60 -11.41 -4.74 1.05
C ASN A 60 -11.57 -5.00 2.55
N ASP A 61 -12.24 -6.08 2.94
CA ASP A 61 -12.40 -6.47 4.34
C ASP A 61 -11.06 -6.86 4.98
N TYR A 62 -10.22 -7.60 4.25
CA TYR A 62 -8.88 -7.97 4.72
C TYR A 62 -7.98 -6.74 4.93
N CYS A 63 -8.03 -5.79 3.99
CA CYS A 63 -7.33 -4.52 4.12
C CYS A 63 -7.77 -3.73 5.35
N LYS A 64 -9.09 -3.58 5.57
CA LYS A 64 -9.64 -2.82 6.71
C LYS A 64 -9.39 -3.47 8.06
N LYS A 65 -9.51 -4.80 8.13
CA LYS A 65 -9.47 -5.53 9.40
C LYS A 65 -8.05 -5.87 9.84
N LEU A 66 -7.10 -6.02 8.90
CA LEU A 66 -5.75 -6.45 9.23
C LEU A 66 -4.63 -5.64 8.59
N LEU A 67 -4.66 -5.42 7.28
CA LEU A 67 -3.45 -4.95 6.58
C LEU A 67 -3.17 -3.45 6.81
N ALA A 68 -4.20 -2.62 6.84
CA ALA A 68 -4.09 -1.18 6.99
C ALA A 68 -4.57 -0.73 8.38
N ASN A 69 -3.79 0.15 9.01
CA ASN A 69 -4.26 0.87 10.19
C ASN A 69 -5.23 1.99 9.76
N PRO A 70 -6.53 1.92 10.11
CA PRO A 70 -7.54 2.85 9.59
C PRO A 70 -7.33 4.31 10.02
N ILE A 71 -6.62 4.54 11.13
CA ILE A 71 -6.33 5.88 11.63
C ILE A 71 -5.17 6.50 10.84
N MET A 72 -4.15 5.69 10.50
CA MET A 72 -2.86 6.21 10.03
C MET A 72 -2.62 6.00 8.54
N GLU A 73 -3.27 5.02 7.92
CA GLU A 73 -2.97 4.52 6.59
C GLU A 73 -4.22 4.51 5.71
N ASP A 74 -4.01 4.80 4.43
CA ASP A 74 -4.96 4.56 3.33
C ASP A 74 -4.43 3.39 2.49
N TYR A 75 -5.32 2.72 1.77
CA TYR A 75 -4.93 1.66 0.83
C TYR A 75 -5.71 1.76 -0.49
N GLU A 76 -5.09 1.27 -1.54
CA GLU A 76 -5.68 1.05 -2.86
C GLU A 76 -5.33 -0.37 -3.31
N PHE A 77 -6.18 -1.00 -4.11
CA PHE A 77 -5.91 -2.33 -4.62
C PHE A 77 -6.45 -2.53 -6.04
N SER A 78 -5.84 -3.46 -6.75
CA SER A 78 -6.34 -3.99 -8.02
C SER A 78 -6.46 -5.51 -7.95
N LEU A 79 -7.37 -6.06 -8.76
CA LEU A 79 -7.58 -7.49 -8.91
C LEU A 79 -7.38 -7.91 -10.36
N GLU A 80 -6.67 -9.01 -10.54
CA GLU A 80 -6.47 -9.69 -11.81
C GLU A 80 -7.04 -11.10 -11.69
N GLU A 81 -7.88 -11.53 -12.63
CA GLU A 81 -8.32 -12.92 -12.70
C GLU A 81 -7.13 -13.80 -13.08
N VAL A 82 -6.96 -14.90 -12.36
CA VAL A 82 -5.93 -15.90 -12.63
C VAL A 82 -6.62 -17.21 -12.98
N GLU A 83 -6.22 -17.76 -14.13
CA GLU A 83 -6.58 -19.10 -14.60
C GLU A 83 -6.13 -20.20 -13.63
#